data_AF-A0AAE6Y3D5-F1
#
_entry.id   AF-A0AAE6Y3D5-F1
#
_cell.length_a   1.000
_cell.length_b   1.000
_cell.length_c   1.000
_cell.angle_alpha   90.00
_cell.angle_beta   90.00
_cell.angle_gamma   90.00
#
_symmetry.space_group_name_H-M   'P 1'
#
loop_
_entity.id
_entity.type
_entity.pdbx_description
1 polymer ?
#
loop_
_entity_poly.entity_id
_entity_poly.type
_entity_poly.pdbx_seq_one_letter_code
_entity_poly.pdbx_strand_id
1 'polypeptide(L)'
;MARARTTEEALPRDIEFHVVQDRWATPTVVPVARVLMAGLADPRVAPAARHQFLDLLSTFVVVDDDDLAEACKDAARAGIWTLYEEVLSGRAPGTALLAYWILYETDPDEARRDRLLETARHLLPEDLRMD
;
A
#
# COMPACT_ATOMS: atom_id res chain seq x y z
N MET A 1 10.24 23.63 -20.55
CA MET A 1 8.77 23.76 -20.45
C MET A 1 8.30 25.10 -19.85
N ALA A 2 8.72 25.51 -18.65
CA ALA A 2 8.19 26.72 -17.97
C ALA A 2 8.48 28.10 -18.64
N ARG A 3 9.10 28.14 -19.83
CA ARG A 3 9.35 29.38 -20.61
C ARG A 3 8.89 29.27 -22.08
N ALA A 4 8.23 28.19 -22.47
CA ALA A 4 7.73 28.00 -23.83
C ALA A 4 6.60 29.00 -24.12
N ARG A 5 6.65 29.66 -25.28
CA ARG A 5 5.66 30.65 -25.72
C ARG A 5 4.77 30.13 -26.84
N THR A 6 5.07 28.95 -27.38
CA THR A 6 4.26 28.25 -28.38
C THR A 6 4.13 26.76 -28.04
N THR A 7 3.09 26.11 -28.56
CA THR A 7 2.83 24.68 -28.34
C THR A 7 3.96 23.80 -28.88
N GLU A 8 4.61 24.23 -29.95
CA GLU A 8 5.76 23.53 -30.56
C GLU A 8 7.02 23.56 -29.67
N GLU A 9 7.22 24.65 -28.91
CA GLU A 9 8.32 24.81 -27.95
C GLU A 9 8.10 24.06 -26.63
N ALA A 10 6.85 23.71 -26.33
CA ALA A 10 6.50 22.90 -25.17
C ALA A 10 6.70 21.40 -25.41
N LEU A 11 6.82 20.98 -26.68
CA LEU A 11 7.09 19.59 -27.01
C LEU A 11 8.54 19.23 -26.61
N PRO A 12 8.73 18.15 -25.82
CA PRO A 12 10.06 17.68 -25.47
C PRO A 12 10.79 17.21 -26.72
N ARG A 13 11.72 18.02 -27.23
CA ARG A 13 12.42 17.75 -28.50
C ARG A 13 13.65 16.84 -28.40
N ASP A 14 14.06 16.46 -27.20
CA ASP A 14 15.29 15.68 -26.98
C ASP A 14 15.15 14.56 -25.93
N ILE A 15 13.91 14.16 -25.60
CA ILE A 15 13.67 13.01 -24.72
C ILE A 15 13.36 11.78 -25.59
N GLU A 16 14.24 11.48 -26.53
CA GLU A 16 14.28 10.16 -27.16
C GLU A 16 14.84 9.17 -26.12
N PHE A 17 13.95 8.41 -25.46
CA PHE A 17 14.30 7.18 -24.72
C PHE A 17 15.36 7.28 -23.58
N HIS A 18 15.76 8.47 -23.13
CA HIS A 18 16.83 8.62 -22.13
C HIS A 18 16.42 8.48 -20.66
N VAL A 19 15.13 8.27 -20.38
CA VAL A 19 14.66 7.84 -19.05
C VAL A 19 13.75 6.63 -19.24
N VAL A 20 14.38 5.46 -19.37
CA VAL A 20 13.69 4.18 -19.16
C VAL A 20 13.77 3.92 -17.66
N GLN A 21 12.69 4.26 -16.95
CA GLN A 21 12.54 3.83 -15.56
C GLN A 21 12.04 2.39 -15.59
N ASP A 22 12.98 1.45 -15.67
CA ASP A 22 12.72 0.01 -15.82
C ASP A 22 12.05 -0.61 -14.59
N ARG A 23 12.16 0.07 -13.42
CA ARG A 23 11.54 -0.34 -12.15
C ARG A 23 10.95 0.86 -11.41
N TRP A 24 9.72 0.73 -10.94
CA TRP A 24 9.05 1.76 -10.14
C TRP A 24 9.53 1.78 -8.68
N ALA A 25 9.91 0.62 -8.12
CA ALA A 25 10.50 0.56 -6.79
C ALA A 25 12.01 0.76 -6.82
N THR A 26 12.47 1.59 -5.89
CA THR A 26 13.87 1.65 -5.47
C THR A 26 13.99 1.01 -4.09
N PRO A 27 15.19 0.67 -3.61
CA PRO A 27 15.39 0.13 -2.26
C PRO A 27 14.83 1.00 -1.12
N THR A 28 14.45 2.26 -1.39
CA THR A 28 13.83 3.13 -0.39
C THR A 28 12.41 2.70 0.00
N VAL A 29 11.75 1.82 -0.76
CA VAL A 29 10.39 1.34 -0.41
C VAL A 29 10.37 0.61 0.94
N VAL A 30 11.44 -0.12 1.29
CA VAL A 30 11.54 -0.87 2.56
C VAL A 30 11.57 0.05 3.79
N PRO A 31 12.47 1.05 3.88
CA PRO A 31 12.43 1.99 5.01
C PRO A 31 11.13 2.81 5.04
N VAL A 32 10.54 3.15 3.89
CA VAL A 32 9.23 3.82 3.87
C VAL A 32 8.15 2.91 4.43
N ALA A 33 8.07 1.63 4.02
CA ALA A 33 7.12 0.66 4.56
C ALA A 33 7.18 0.57 6.09
N ARG A 34 8.40 0.56 6.66
CA ARG A 34 8.61 0.57 8.11
C ARG A 34 8.07 1.84 8.77
N VAL A 35 8.29 3.01 8.16
CA VAL A 35 7.76 4.29 8.66
C VAL A 35 6.24 4.32 8.57
N LEU A 36 5.64 3.83 7.48
CA LEU A 36 4.19 3.73 7.33
C LEU A 36 3.59 2.84 8.42
N MET A 37 4.18 1.67 8.67
CA MET A 37 3.74 0.78 9.76
C MET A 37 3.90 1.41 11.15
N ALA A 38 5.01 2.11 11.39
CA ALA A 38 5.20 2.84 12.65
C ALA A 38 4.18 3.97 12.82
N GLY A 39 3.85 4.68 11.74
CA GLY A 39 2.79 5.68 11.73
C GLY A 39 1.41 5.06 11.96
N LEU A 40 1.14 3.89 11.40
CA LEU A 40 -0.08 3.15 11.66
C LEU A 40 -0.18 2.73 13.14
N ALA A 41 0.93 2.43 13.81
CA ALA A 41 0.91 2.12 15.24
C ALA A 41 0.58 3.33 16.15
N ASP A 42 0.63 4.58 15.65
CA ASP A 42 0.27 5.76 16.44
C ASP A 42 -1.25 6.05 16.32
N PRO A 43 -2.03 5.98 17.42
CA PRO A 43 -3.46 6.21 17.41
C PRO A 43 -3.85 7.67 17.12
N ARG A 44 -2.88 8.61 17.14
CA ARG A 44 -3.12 10.04 16.86
C ARG A 44 -3.14 10.38 15.39
N VAL A 45 -2.73 9.44 14.51
CA VAL A 45 -2.74 9.67 13.06
C VAL A 45 -4.17 9.80 12.57
N ALA A 46 -4.46 10.90 11.88
CA ALA A 46 -5.79 11.19 11.35
C ALA A 46 -6.25 10.11 10.35
N PRO A 47 -7.56 9.74 10.32
CA PRO A 47 -8.06 8.66 9.45
C PRO A 47 -7.65 8.79 7.97
N ALA A 48 -7.65 10.02 7.43
CA ALA A 48 -7.23 10.27 6.06
C ALA A 48 -5.76 9.93 5.80
N ALA A 49 -4.87 10.22 6.77
CA ALA A 49 -3.45 9.86 6.66
C ALA A 49 -3.24 8.35 6.79
N ARG A 50 -4.01 7.67 7.65
CA ARG A 50 -3.98 6.21 7.77
C ARG A 50 -4.35 5.53 6.46
N HIS A 51 -5.40 6.03 5.80
CA HIS A 51 -5.80 5.55 4.48
C HIS A 51 -4.67 5.69 3.46
N GLN A 52 -4.03 6.87 3.39
CA GLN A 52 -2.88 7.10 2.49
C GLN A 52 -1.69 6.20 2.82
N PHE A 53 -1.45 5.89 4.11
CA PHE A 53 -0.40 4.96 4.50
C PHE A 53 -0.68 3.54 4.04
N LEU A 54 -1.91 3.06 4.20
CA LEU A 54 -2.32 1.73 3.75
C LEU A 54 -2.34 1.64 2.23
N ASP A 55 -2.79 2.67 1.54
CA ASP A 55 -2.82 2.74 0.08
C ASP A 55 -1.38 2.62 -0.47
N LEU A 56 -0.46 3.44 0.02
CA LEU A 56 0.94 3.37 -0.37
C LEU A 56 1.59 2.03 0.03
N LEU A 57 1.35 1.54 1.24
CA LEU A 57 1.89 0.26 1.69
C LEU A 57 1.37 -0.91 0.83
N SER A 58 0.14 -0.83 0.34
CA SER A 58 -0.43 -1.86 -0.52
C SER A 58 0.37 -2.01 -1.82
N THR A 59 0.80 -0.89 -2.43
CA THR A 59 1.63 -0.92 -3.63
C THR A 59 3.02 -1.52 -3.40
N PHE A 60 3.55 -1.49 -2.17
CA PHE A 60 4.90 -1.96 -1.87
C PHE A 60 4.97 -3.48 -1.66
N VAL A 61 3.92 -4.10 -1.13
CA VAL A 61 3.93 -5.54 -0.84
C VAL A 61 3.72 -6.41 -2.09
N VAL A 62 3.38 -5.82 -3.24
CA VAL A 62 3.23 -6.53 -4.53
C VAL A 62 4.08 -5.92 -5.64
N VAL A 63 5.15 -5.20 -5.29
CA VAL A 63 6.01 -4.64 -6.32
C VAL A 63 6.72 -5.74 -7.11
N ASP A 64 6.97 -5.50 -8.40
CA ASP A 64 7.57 -6.48 -9.33
C ASP A 64 8.95 -7.02 -8.92
N ASP A 65 9.62 -6.37 -7.98
CA ASP A 65 10.90 -6.82 -7.43
C ASP A 65 10.64 -7.69 -6.18
N ASP A 66 10.66 -9.01 -6.36
CA ASP A 66 10.29 -9.98 -5.32
C ASP A 66 11.06 -9.80 -4.01
N ASP A 67 12.35 -9.45 -4.07
CA ASP A 67 13.20 -9.22 -2.89
C ASP A 67 12.73 -7.97 -2.12
N LEU A 68 12.38 -6.90 -2.84
CA LEU A 68 11.82 -5.69 -2.23
C LEU A 68 10.41 -5.91 -1.71
N ALA A 69 9.57 -6.63 -2.45
CA ALA A 69 8.21 -6.97 -2.04
C ALA A 69 8.23 -7.78 -0.74
N GLU A 70 9.06 -8.82 -0.67
CA GLU A 70 9.17 -9.65 0.53
C GLU A 70 9.73 -8.87 1.73
N ALA A 71 10.72 -7.99 1.51
CA ALA A 71 11.22 -7.10 2.57
C ALA A 71 10.16 -6.11 3.07
N CYS A 72 9.25 -5.65 2.19
CA CYS A 72 8.09 -4.85 2.57
C CYS A 72 7.02 -5.69 3.30
N LYS A 73 6.81 -6.94 2.88
CA LYS A 73 5.92 -7.88 3.58
C LYS A 73 6.42 -8.15 4.99
N ASP A 74 7.72 -8.33 5.19
CA ASP A 74 8.34 -8.46 6.51
C ASP A 74 8.10 -7.23 7.40
N ALA A 75 8.20 -6.02 6.85
CA ALA A 75 7.89 -4.80 7.58
C ALA A 75 6.42 -4.75 8.02
N ALA A 76 5.49 -5.18 7.16
CA ALA A 76 4.07 -5.26 7.48
C ALA A 76 3.78 -6.36 8.53
N ARG A 77 4.39 -7.55 8.41
CA ARG A 77 4.26 -8.65 9.38
C ARG A 77 4.70 -8.24 10.78
N ALA A 78 5.74 -7.40 10.89
CA ALA A 78 6.20 -6.89 12.20
C ALA A 78 5.11 -6.08 12.95
N GLY A 79 4.17 -5.46 12.23
CA GLY A 79 3.03 -4.73 12.78
C GLY A 79 1.68 -5.36 12.46
N ILE A 80 1.63 -6.69 12.27
CA ILE A 80 0.44 -7.39 11.77
C ILE A 80 -0.83 -7.11 12.57
N TRP A 81 -0.75 -6.99 13.90
CA TRP A 81 -1.90 -6.70 14.75
C TRP A 81 -2.50 -5.32 14.50
N THR A 82 -1.69 -4.34 14.10
CA THR A 82 -2.18 -3.02 13.68
C THR A 82 -3.04 -3.14 12.43
N LEU A 83 -2.69 -4.01 11.49
CA LEU A 83 -3.51 -4.24 10.29
C LEU A 83 -4.84 -4.92 10.63
N TYR A 84 -4.83 -5.91 11.53
CA TYR A 84 -6.06 -6.51 12.06
C TYR A 84 -6.95 -5.45 12.74
N GLU A 85 -6.37 -4.56 13.54
CA GLU A 85 -7.09 -3.44 14.15
C GLU A 85 -7.68 -2.50 13.10
N GLU A 86 -6.92 -2.16 12.04
CA GLU A 86 -7.43 -1.30 10.97
C GLU A 86 -8.68 -1.88 10.31
N VAL A 87 -8.67 -3.19 9.99
CA VAL A 87 -9.83 -3.87 9.41
C VAL A 87 -11.03 -3.80 10.35
N LEU A 88 -10.85 -4.14 11.62
CA LEU A 88 -11.95 -4.22 12.60
C LEU A 88 -12.46 -2.85 13.05
N SER A 89 -11.64 -1.81 12.94
CA SER A 89 -11.98 -0.48 13.45
C SER A 89 -13.04 0.25 12.60
N GLY A 90 -13.15 -0.09 11.30
CA GLY A 90 -14.07 0.58 10.38
C GLY A 90 -13.90 2.11 10.30
N ARG A 91 -12.75 2.65 10.73
CA ARG A 91 -12.55 4.09 10.97
C ARG A 91 -12.66 4.98 9.72
N ALA A 92 -12.49 4.41 8.53
CA ALA A 92 -12.70 5.11 7.27
C ALA A 92 -13.10 4.13 6.14
N PRO A 93 -13.99 4.55 5.22
CA PRO A 93 -14.32 3.78 4.03
C PRO A 93 -13.06 3.43 3.21
N GLY A 94 -12.96 2.19 2.72
CA GLY A 94 -11.82 1.72 1.91
C GLY A 94 -10.55 1.35 2.71
N THR A 95 -10.34 1.91 3.90
CA THR A 95 -9.21 1.57 4.79
C THR A 95 -9.24 0.09 5.21
N ALA A 96 -10.43 -0.43 5.54
CA ALA A 96 -10.57 -1.84 5.91
C ALA A 96 -10.21 -2.79 4.76
N LEU A 97 -10.55 -2.42 3.51
CA LEU A 97 -10.20 -3.19 2.33
C LEU A 97 -8.68 -3.23 2.12
N LEU A 98 -8.01 -2.07 2.15
CA LEU A 98 -6.56 -1.99 1.98
C LEU A 98 -5.82 -2.77 3.06
N ALA A 99 -6.23 -2.63 4.32
CA ALA A 99 -5.64 -3.38 5.43
C ALA A 99 -5.85 -4.89 5.28
N TYR A 100 -7.04 -5.33 4.85
CA TYR A 100 -7.31 -6.74 4.58
C TYR A 100 -6.48 -7.29 3.43
N TRP A 101 -6.34 -6.52 2.35
CA TRP A 101 -5.53 -6.89 1.20
C TRP A 101 -4.05 -7.05 1.58
N ILE A 102 -3.50 -6.14 2.40
CA ILE A 102 -2.13 -6.28 2.93
C ILE A 102 -2.03 -7.54 3.80
N LEU A 103 -3.04 -7.84 4.64
CA LEU A 103 -3.06 -9.07 5.43
C LEU A 103 -3.08 -10.32 4.55
N TYR A 104 -3.81 -10.31 3.43
CA TYR A 104 -3.82 -11.42 2.48
C TYR A 104 -2.43 -11.69 1.90
N GLU A 105 -1.68 -10.63 1.57
CA GLU A 105 -0.33 -10.73 1.04
C GLU A 105 0.75 -11.10 2.07
N THR A 106 0.50 -10.82 3.37
CA THR A 106 1.54 -10.83 4.40
C THR A 106 1.35 -11.87 5.48
N ASP A 107 0.10 -12.19 5.85
CA ASP A 107 -0.17 -13.19 6.88
C ASP A 107 -0.11 -14.59 6.28
N PRO A 108 0.72 -15.52 6.78
CA PRO A 108 0.68 -16.91 6.32
C PRO A 108 -0.49 -17.73 6.92
N ASP A 109 -1.15 -17.26 8.00
CA ASP A 109 -2.22 -17.99 8.69
C ASP A 109 -3.58 -17.75 8.01
N GLU A 110 -3.93 -18.62 7.06
CA GLU A 110 -5.19 -18.57 6.32
C GLU A 110 -6.40 -18.65 7.25
N ALA A 111 -6.38 -19.57 8.23
CA ALA A 111 -7.49 -19.72 9.16
C ALA A 111 -7.75 -18.46 9.99
N ARG A 112 -6.70 -17.68 10.30
CA ARG A 112 -6.86 -16.38 10.97
C ARG A 112 -7.45 -15.32 10.04
N ARG A 113 -7.10 -15.31 8.75
CA ARG A 113 -7.72 -14.43 7.76
C ARG A 113 -9.19 -14.77 7.52
N ASP A 114 -9.53 -16.05 7.49
CA ASP A 114 -10.92 -16.51 7.32
C ASP A 114 -11.80 -16.05 8.47
N ARG A 115 -11.36 -16.27 9.72
CA ARG A 115 -12.07 -15.78 10.91
C ARG A 115 -12.24 -14.26 10.91
N LEU A 116 -11.23 -13.53 10.44
CA LEU A 116 -11.34 -12.08 10.28
C LEU A 116 -12.39 -11.72 9.24
N LEU A 117 -12.39 -12.38 8.07
CA LEU A 117 -13.34 -12.14 7.00
C LEU A 117 -14.77 -12.42 7.46
N GLU A 118 -15.00 -13.52 8.18
CA GLU A 118 -16.30 -13.85 8.78
C GLU A 118 -16.78 -12.74 9.74
N THR A 119 -15.87 -12.22 10.57
CA THR A 119 -16.19 -11.20 11.58
C THR A 119 -16.41 -9.82 10.96
N ALA A 120 -15.55 -9.44 10.02
CA ALA A 120 -15.46 -8.09 9.47
C ALA A 120 -16.15 -7.93 8.10
N ARG A 121 -16.88 -8.95 7.61
CA ARG A 121 -17.50 -8.92 6.26
C ARG A 121 -18.33 -7.66 6.01
N HIS A 122 -19.05 -7.20 7.03
CA HIS A 122 -19.89 -6.01 6.99
C HIS A 122 -19.10 -4.69 6.81
N LEU A 123 -17.78 -4.70 6.98
CA LEU A 123 -16.87 -3.56 6.78
C LEU A 123 -16.16 -3.60 5.42
N LEU A 124 -16.36 -4.67 4.65
CA LEU A 124 -15.69 -4.92 3.37
C LEU A 124 -16.70 -4.88 2.21
N PRO A 125 -16.25 -4.55 0.98
CA PRO A 125 -17.12 -4.57 -0.20
C PRO A 125 -17.75 -5.95 -0.44
N GLU A 126 -19.03 -5.99 -0.83
CA GLU A 126 -19.78 -7.22 -1.07
C GLU A 126 -19.20 -8.10 -2.20
N ASP A 127 -18.51 -7.47 -3.15
CA ASP A 127 -17.91 -8.08 -4.33
C ASP A 127 -16.41 -8.42 -4.16
N LEU A 128 -15.88 -8.32 -2.94
CA LEU A 128 -14.51 -8.72 -2.63
C LEU A 128 -14.22 -10.14 -3.14
N ARG A 129 -13.28 -10.23 -4.09
CA ARG A 129 -12.68 -11.47 -4.58
C ARG A 129 -11.17 -11.36 -4.41
N MET A 130 -10.59 -12.32 -3.73
CA MET A 130 -9.15 -12.51 -3.67
C MET A 130 -8.87 -13.70 -4.59
N ASP A 131 -8.34 -13.43 -5.77
CA ASP A 131 -7.98 -14.44 -6.77
C ASP A 131 -6.62 -15.09 -6.45
#